data_AF-A0A660XTQ7-F1
#
_entry.id   AF-A0A660XTQ7-F1
#
_cell.length_a   1.000
_cell.length_b   1.000
_cell.length_c   1.000
_cell.angle_alpha   90.00
_cell.angle_beta   90.00
_cell.angle_gamma   90.00
#
_symmetry.space_group_name_H-M   'P 1'
#
loop_
_entity.id
_entity.type
_entity.pdbx_description
1 polymer ?
#
loop_
_entity_poly.entity_id
_entity_poly.type
_entity_poly.pdbx_seq_one_letter_code
_entity_poly.pdbx_strand_id
1 'polypeptide(L)'
;MNVLARQLAERIPPHVMSRILEDSLNRKEIVKLCNTCGITYKGIRTKSVPTEDLIDDLTEAFYEEEETAQRVVDILTRANERWIQQVRACPPEEVEDLLSEASESEVGRVLFALAVDGRPELMELLSSWEEEWEDSSAVAEVL
;
A
#
# COMPACT_ATOMS: atom_id res chain seq x y z
N MET A 1 11.44 9.00 12.29
CA MET A 1 10.33 8.38 11.55
C MET A 1 9.42 7.74 12.59
N ASN A 2 8.10 7.80 12.46
CA ASN A 2 7.25 7.00 13.36
C ASN A 2 7.62 5.52 13.20
N VAL A 3 7.55 4.78 14.31
CA VAL A 3 7.90 3.36 14.36
C VAL A 3 7.11 2.57 13.31
N LEU A 4 5.82 2.89 13.13
CA LEU A 4 4.99 2.21 12.15
C LEU A 4 5.44 2.48 10.70
N ALA A 5 5.71 3.74 10.33
CA ALA A 5 6.16 4.07 8.98
C ALA A 5 7.48 3.38 8.62
N ARG A 6 8.42 3.32 9.59
CA ARG A 6 9.67 2.56 9.42
C ARG A 6 9.38 1.06 9.23
N GLN A 7 8.55 0.48 10.08
CA GLN A 7 8.21 -0.95 10.00
C GLN A 7 7.55 -1.30 8.67
N LEU A 8 6.66 -0.45 8.16
CA LEU A 8 6.03 -0.65 6.86
C LEU A 8 7.07 -0.54 5.73
N ALA A 9 7.96 0.46 5.75
CA ALA A 9 9.03 0.59 4.76
C ALA A 9 10.03 -0.59 4.77
N GLU A 10 10.24 -1.24 5.92
CA GLU A 10 11.11 -2.41 6.04
C GLU A 10 10.44 -3.72 5.59
N ARG A 11 9.10 -3.78 5.60
CA ARG A 11 8.33 -5.03 5.40
C ARG A 11 7.58 -5.06 4.08
N ILE A 12 7.26 -3.90 3.52
CA ILE A 12 6.47 -3.77 2.31
C ILE A 12 7.41 -3.37 1.18
N PRO A 13 7.50 -4.15 0.10
CA PRO A 13 8.26 -3.76 -1.08
C PRO A 13 7.52 -2.65 -1.87
N PRO A 14 8.22 -1.85 -2.69
CA PRO A 14 7.62 -0.72 -3.39
C PRO A 14 6.40 -1.06 -4.25
N HIS A 15 6.42 -2.20 -4.96
CA HIS A 15 5.30 -2.60 -5.82
C HIS A 15 4.02 -2.90 -5.00
N VAL A 16 4.17 -3.53 -3.82
CA VAL A 16 3.04 -3.73 -2.89
C VAL A 16 2.56 -2.40 -2.33
N MET A 17 3.46 -1.46 -2.02
CA MET A 17 3.06 -0.11 -1.59
C MET A 17 2.26 0.63 -2.66
N SER A 18 2.69 0.57 -3.93
CA SER A 18 1.92 1.13 -5.05
C SER A 18 0.52 0.52 -5.14
N ARG A 19 0.40 -0.81 -4.99
CA ARG A 19 -0.90 -1.49 -4.96
C ARG A 19 -1.77 -1.07 -3.77
N ILE A 20 -1.17 -0.95 -2.58
CA ILE A 20 -1.85 -0.44 -1.38
C ILE A 20 -2.42 0.96 -1.65
N LEU A 21 -1.63 1.86 -2.24
CA LEU A 21 -2.07 3.22 -2.57
C LEU A 21 -3.21 3.21 -3.58
N GLU A 22 -3.10 2.41 -4.64
CA GLU A 22 -4.11 2.25 -5.69
C GLU A 22 -5.46 1.78 -5.13
N ASP A 23 -5.44 0.71 -4.34
CA ASP A 23 -6.67 0.09 -3.83
C ASP A 23 -7.28 0.88 -2.67
N SER A 24 -6.47 1.60 -1.89
CA SER A 24 -6.92 2.32 -0.70
C SER A 24 -7.47 3.71 -0.99
N LEU A 25 -6.93 4.41 -2.00
CA LEU A 25 -7.17 5.84 -2.21
C LEU A 25 -7.76 6.11 -3.60
N ASN A 26 -8.79 6.95 -3.65
CA ASN A 26 -9.25 7.43 -4.95
C ASN A 26 -8.32 8.53 -5.49
N ARG A 27 -8.44 8.82 -6.79
CA ARG A 27 -7.64 9.86 -7.47
C ARG A 27 -7.61 11.21 -6.73
N LYS A 28 -8.72 11.64 -6.13
CA LYS A 28 -8.78 12.93 -5.43
C LYS A 28 -7.92 12.90 -4.17
N GLU A 29 -7.89 11.78 -3.47
CA GLU A 29 -7.07 11.57 -2.28
C GLU A 29 -5.59 11.47 -2.65
N ILE A 30 -5.23 10.73 -3.70
CA ILE A 30 -3.87 10.65 -4.24
C ILE A 30 -3.34 12.04 -4.59
N VAL A 31 -4.07 12.80 -5.42
CA VAL A 31 -3.68 14.17 -5.79
C VAL A 31 -3.51 15.07 -4.56
N LYS A 32 -4.40 14.95 -3.57
CA LYS A 32 -4.30 15.73 -2.33
C LYS A 32 -3.04 15.34 -1.54
N LEU A 33 -2.72 14.04 -1.48
CA LEU A 33 -1.56 13.52 -0.78
C LEU A 33 -0.27 14.00 -1.45
N CYS A 34 -0.11 13.88 -2.78
CA CYS A 34 1.04 14.42 -3.51
C CYS A 34 1.27 15.90 -3.20
N ASN A 35 0.21 16.72 -3.25
CA ASN A 35 0.32 18.15 -2.94
C ASN A 35 0.70 18.41 -1.47
N THR A 36 0.24 17.57 -0.55
CA THR A 36 0.55 17.70 0.89
C THR A 36 1.99 17.29 1.19
N CYS A 37 2.52 16.32 0.44
CA CYS A 37 3.92 15.90 0.52
C CYS A 37 4.87 16.82 -0.26
N GLY A 38 4.36 17.82 -0.99
CA GLY A 38 5.19 18.75 -1.75
C GLY A 38 5.72 18.20 -3.07
N ILE A 39 5.15 17.09 -3.56
CA ILE A 39 5.45 16.56 -4.90
C ILE A 39 4.89 17.52 -5.95
N THR A 40 5.77 18.07 -6.79
CA THR A 40 5.42 19.11 -7.76
C THR A 40 5.86 18.75 -9.17
N TYR A 41 5.06 19.15 -10.16
CA TYR A 41 5.26 18.81 -11.56
C TYR A 41 5.50 20.07 -12.39
N LYS A 42 6.62 20.10 -13.12
CA LYS A 42 7.03 21.31 -13.86
C LYS A 42 6.08 21.58 -15.02
N GLY A 43 5.41 22.73 -14.98
CA GLY A 43 4.57 23.22 -16.08
C GLY A 43 3.21 22.53 -16.20
N ILE A 44 2.88 21.59 -15.32
CA ILE A 44 1.58 20.90 -15.29
C ILE A 44 0.99 20.94 -13.89
N ARG A 45 -0.34 20.90 -13.79
CA ARG A 45 -1.03 20.82 -12.50
C ARG A 45 -1.03 19.36 -12.05
N THR A 46 -0.78 19.08 -10.77
CA THR A 46 -0.81 17.72 -10.17
C THR A 46 -2.06 16.94 -10.56
N LYS A 47 -3.24 17.58 -10.56
CA LYS A 47 -4.51 16.94 -10.95
C LYS A 47 -4.57 16.43 -12.40
N SER A 48 -3.69 16.93 -13.26
CA SER A 48 -3.59 16.61 -14.69
C SER A 48 -2.58 15.49 -14.96
N VAL A 49 -1.81 15.08 -13.96
CA VAL A 49 -0.90 13.94 -14.05
C VAL A 49 -1.73 12.64 -14.06
N PRO A 50 -1.34 11.61 -14.83
CA PRO A 50 -1.88 10.26 -14.72
C PRO A 50 -1.86 9.72 -13.29
N THR A 51 -2.84 8.91 -12.91
CA THR A 51 -2.92 8.41 -11.52
C THR A 51 -1.76 7.47 -11.19
N GLU A 52 -1.32 6.67 -12.15
CA GLU A 52 -0.17 5.75 -12.05
C GLU A 52 1.12 6.50 -11.71
N ASP A 53 1.49 7.53 -12.47
CA ASP A 53 2.67 8.37 -12.18
C ASP A 53 2.60 9.00 -10.77
N LEU A 54 1.42 9.44 -10.33
CA LEU A 54 1.24 10.01 -8.98
C LEU A 54 1.47 8.97 -7.88
N ILE A 55 1.09 7.72 -8.12
CA ILE A 55 1.28 6.61 -7.18
C ILE A 55 2.77 6.27 -7.13
N ASP A 56 3.44 6.15 -8.27
CA ASP A 56 4.86 5.85 -8.34
C ASP A 56 5.71 6.90 -7.62
N ASP A 57 5.44 8.18 -7.87
CA ASP A 57 6.13 9.28 -7.17
C ASP A 57 5.86 9.28 -5.66
N LEU A 58 4.64 8.93 -5.23
CA LEU A 58 4.31 8.80 -3.80
C LEU A 58 5.00 7.61 -3.16
N THR A 59 5.10 6.50 -3.88
CA THR A 59 5.81 5.29 -3.45
C THR A 59 7.29 5.61 -3.30
N GLU A 60 7.94 6.22 -4.29
CA GLU A 60 9.35 6.63 -4.19
C GLU A 60 9.57 7.55 -3.00
N ALA A 61 8.78 8.62 -2.88
CA ALA A 61 8.88 9.56 -1.77
C ALA A 61 8.59 8.93 -0.40
N PHE A 62 7.77 7.87 -0.33
CA PHE A 62 7.54 7.13 0.91
C PHE A 62 8.82 6.47 1.45
N TYR A 63 9.69 5.94 0.58
CA TYR A 63 10.95 5.30 1.01
C TYR A 63 12.09 6.30 1.20
N GLU A 64 12.07 7.44 0.51
CA GLU A 64 13.14 8.44 0.58
C GLU A 64 12.92 9.49 1.67
N GLU A 65 11.67 9.87 1.94
CA GLU A 65 11.34 11.01 2.78
C GLU A 65 10.50 10.60 3.99
N GLU A 66 11.10 10.73 5.18
CA GLU A 66 10.44 10.38 6.44
C GLU A 66 9.10 11.09 6.68
N GLU A 67 9.00 12.37 6.31
CA GLU A 67 7.77 13.16 6.51
C GLU A 67 6.65 12.70 5.56
N THR A 68 7.01 12.34 4.33
CA THR A 68 6.09 11.77 3.34
C THR A 68 5.63 10.38 3.79
N ALA A 69 6.55 9.53 4.25
CA ALA A 69 6.23 8.23 4.82
C ALA A 69 5.17 8.34 5.93
N GLN A 70 5.37 9.27 6.87
CA GLN A 70 4.43 9.50 7.96
C GLN A 70 3.03 9.88 7.45
N ARG A 71 2.95 10.83 6.52
CA ARG A 71 1.67 11.31 5.97
C ARG A 71 0.93 10.22 5.22
N VAL A 72 1.65 9.42 4.44
CA VAL A 72 1.09 8.27 3.70
C VAL A 72 0.48 7.28 4.69
N VAL A 73 1.23 6.87 5.72
CA VAL A 73 0.72 5.94 6.74
C VAL A 73 -0.51 6.49 7.45
N ASP A 74 -0.51 7.78 7.82
CA ASP A 74 -1.66 8.38 8.51
C ASP A 74 -2.92 8.39 7.65
N ILE A 75 -2.80 8.62 6.34
CA ILE A 75 -3.94 8.59 5.42
C ILE A 75 -4.40 7.15 5.16
N LEU A 76 -3.48 6.23 4.91
CA LEU A 76 -3.80 4.82 4.68
C LEU A 76 -4.45 4.18 5.92
N THR A 77 -3.98 4.52 7.12
CA THR A 77 -4.59 4.06 8.38
C THR A 77 -6.05 4.46 8.49
N ARG A 78 -6.39 5.68 8.07
CA ARG A 78 -7.77 6.17 8.07
C ARG A 78 -8.60 5.54 6.95
N ALA A 79 -8.03 5.40 5.75
CA ALA A 79 -8.72 4.82 4.60
C ALA A 79 -9.06 3.34 4.83
N ASN A 80 -8.20 2.63 5.57
CA ASN A 80 -8.29 1.19 5.80
C ASN A 80 -8.73 0.82 7.23
N GLU A 81 -9.28 1.75 8.01
CA GLU A 81 -9.64 1.51 9.42
C GLU A 81 -10.53 0.28 9.59
N ARG A 82 -11.52 0.10 8.70
CA ARG A 82 -12.42 -1.07 8.71
C ARG A 82 -11.66 -2.37 8.48
N TRP A 83 -10.76 -2.41 7.49
CA TRP A 83 -9.96 -3.61 7.18
C TRP A 83 -9.00 -3.94 8.31
N ILE A 84 -8.36 -2.92 8.91
CA ILE A 84 -7.50 -3.09 10.09
C ILE A 84 -8.28 -3.71 11.25
N GLN A 85 -9.50 -3.23 11.52
CA GLN A 85 -10.34 -3.77 12.59
C GLN A 85 -10.76 -5.21 12.29
N GLN A 86 -11.10 -5.52 11.04
CA GLN A 86 -11.50 -6.86 10.61
C GLN A 86 -10.35 -7.86 10.75
N VAL A 87 -9.17 -7.56 10.20
CA VAL A 87 -7.97 -8.41 10.33
C VAL A 87 -7.60 -8.65 11.80
N ARG A 88 -7.63 -7.61 12.64
CA ARG A 88 -7.35 -7.72 14.08
C ARG A 88 -8.34 -8.59 14.84
N ALA A 89 -9.59 -8.63 14.40
CA ALA A 89 -10.65 -9.43 15.02
C ALA A 89 -10.62 -10.90 14.57
N CYS A 90 -10.00 -11.19 13.42
CA CYS A 90 -9.89 -12.53 12.88
C CYS A 90 -8.67 -13.29 13.45
N PRO A 91 -8.82 -14.60 13.73
CA PRO A 91 -7.68 -15.46 14.00
C PRO A 91 -6.84 -15.63 12.72
N PRO A 92 -5.52 -15.89 12.84
CA PRO A 92 -4.61 -15.88 11.69
C PRO A 92 -5.05 -16.78 10.53
N GLU A 93 -5.60 -17.94 10.83
CA GLU A 93 -6.11 -18.91 9.85
C GLU A 93 -7.28 -18.37 9.01
N GLU A 94 -8.12 -17.48 9.53
CA GLU A 94 -9.25 -16.89 8.80
C GLU A 94 -8.84 -15.66 7.98
N VAL A 95 -7.61 -15.16 8.19
CA VAL A 95 -7.13 -13.98 7.48
C VAL A 95 -6.67 -14.31 6.06
N GLU A 96 -6.22 -15.54 5.83
CA GLU A 96 -5.93 -16.06 4.48
C GLU A 96 -7.21 -16.14 3.63
N ASP A 97 -8.35 -16.51 4.25
CA ASP A 97 -9.65 -16.48 3.60
C ASP A 97 -10.03 -15.04 3.21
N LEU A 98 -9.74 -14.04 4.06
CA LEU A 98 -10.00 -12.63 3.72
C LEU A 98 -9.19 -12.15 2.50
N LEU A 99 -7.94 -12.57 2.37
CA LEU A 99 -7.13 -12.27 1.19
C LEU A 99 -7.69 -12.96 -0.06
N SER A 100 -8.08 -14.23 0.06
CA SER A 100 -8.58 -15.05 -1.04
C SER A 100 -9.96 -14.60 -1.54
N GLU A 101 -10.80 -14.10 -0.64
CA GLU A 101 -12.14 -13.59 -0.96
C GLU A 101 -12.16 -12.10 -1.35
N ALA A 102 -11.07 -11.37 -1.09
CA ALA A 102 -10.97 -9.96 -1.46
C ALA A 102 -11.07 -9.82 -2.98
N SER A 103 -11.87 -8.84 -3.43
CA SER A 103 -11.84 -8.48 -4.84
C SER A 103 -10.48 -7.89 -5.22
N GLU A 104 -10.12 -7.92 -6.51
CA GLU A 104 -8.82 -7.41 -6.96
C GLU A 104 -8.53 -5.99 -6.44
N SER A 105 -9.53 -5.10 -6.40
CA SER A 105 -9.40 -3.72 -5.92
C SER A 105 -9.43 -3.54 -4.40
N GLU A 106 -9.53 -4.63 -3.65
CA GLU A 106 -9.50 -4.64 -2.18
C GLU A 106 -8.24 -5.29 -1.63
N VAL A 107 -7.48 -6.04 -2.44
CA VAL A 107 -6.27 -6.75 -2.02
C VAL A 107 -5.29 -5.80 -1.32
N GLY A 108 -4.96 -4.66 -1.92
CA GLY A 108 -4.05 -3.68 -1.30
C GLY A 108 -4.54 -3.16 0.06
N ARG A 109 -5.86 -3.12 0.29
CA ARG A 109 -6.41 -2.74 1.59
C ARG A 109 -6.17 -3.80 2.65
N VAL A 110 -6.34 -5.07 2.28
CA VAL A 110 -6.06 -6.22 3.15
C VAL A 110 -4.56 -6.31 3.44
N LEU A 111 -3.71 -6.21 2.43
CA LEU A 111 -2.24 -6.21 2.58
C LEU A 111 -1.77 -5.12 3.55
N PHE A 112 -2.31 -3.90 3.44
CA PHE A 112 -2.00 -2.84 4.39
C PHE A 112 -2.46 -3.18 5.82
N ALA A 113 -3.66 -3.74 5.97
CA ALA A 113 -4.17 -4.15 7.28
C ALA A 113 -3.31 -5.22 7.95
N LEU A 114 -2.81 -6.21 7.19
CA LEU A 114 -1.86 -7.22 7.67
C LEU A 114 -0.55 -6.60 8.15
N ALA A 115 0.01 -5.71 7.34
CA ALA A 115 1.30 -5.09 7.65
C ALA A 115 1.24 -4.22 8.92
N VAL A 116 0.09 -3.57 9.16
CA VAL A 116 -0.18 -2.77 10.36
C VAL A 116 -0.51 -3.64 11.58
N ASP A 117 -1.13 -4.81 11.40
CA ASP A 117 -1.41 -5.75 12.50
C ASP A 117 -0.12 -6.28 13.11
N GLY A 118 0.81 -6.74 12.26
CA GLY A 118 2.17 -7.08 12.67
C GLY A 118 2.32 -8.34 13.53
N ARG A 119 1.27 -9.15 13.70
CA ARG A 119 1.39 -10.51 14.24
C ARG A 119 2.35 -11.33 13.37
N PRO A 120 3.38 -11.98 13.94
CA PRO A 120 4.36 -12.75 13.17
C PRO A 120 3.74 -13.80 12.24
N GLU A 121 2.66 -14.45 12.67
CA GLU A 121 1.94 -15.47 11.91
C GLU A 121 1.33 -14.92 10.61
N LEU A 122 0.95 -13.64 10.60
CA LEU A 122 0.38 -12.96 9.43
C LEU A 122 1.45 -12.34 8.53
N MET A 123 2.68 -12.17 9.04
CA MET A 123 3.77 -11.65 8.22
C MET A 123 4.23 -12.67 7.18
N GLU A 124 4.13 -13.97 7.48
CA GLU A 124 4.43 -15.03 6.51
C GLU A 124 3.47 -14.96 5.29
N LEU A 125 2.20 -14.62 5.52
CA LEU A 125 1.20 -14.45 4.46
C LEU A 125 1.51 -13.25 3.53
N LEU A 126 2.11 -12.18 4.08
CA LEU A 126 2.55 -11.05 3.25
C LEU A 126 3.71 -11.43 2.34
N SER A 127 4.66 -12.23 2.84
CA SER A 127 5.80 -12.70 2.05
C SER A 127 5.41 -13.72 1.00
N SER A 128 4.47 -14.63 1.27
CA SER A 128 3.99 -15.59 0.26
C SER A 128 3.28 -14.89 -0.91
N TRP A 129 2.58 -13.79 -0.62
CA TRP A 129 1.89 -13.01 -1.65
C TRP A 129 2.87 -12.28 -2.59
N GLU A 130 4.04 -11.89 -2.10
CA GLU A 130 5.12 -11.32 -2.91
C GLU A 130 5.66 -12.35 -3.92
N GLU A 131 5.90 -13.59 -3.46
CA GLU A 131 6.40 -14.69 -4.31
C GLU A 131 5.42 -15.05 -5.45
N GLU A 132 4.12 -15.11 -5.16
CA GLU A 132 3.09 -15.38 -6.17
C GLU A 132 3.01 -14.26 -7.24
N TRP A 133 3.27 -13.01 -6.85
CA TRP A 133 3.26 -11.88 -7.76
C TRP A 133 4.48 -11.84 -8.68
N GLU A 134 5.68 -12.14 -8.14
CA GLU A 134 6.90 -12.25 -8.94
C GLU A 134 6.79 -13.37 -9.97
N ASP A 135 6.26 -14.53 -9.58
CA ASP A 135 6.06 -15.66 -10.48
C ASP A 135 5.03 -15.35 -11.58
N SER A 136 3.96 -14.62 -11.28
CA SER A 136 2.93 -14.24 -12.25
C SER A 136 3.42 -13.14 -13.22
N SER A 137 4.22 -12.19 -12.73
CA SER A 137 4.84 -11.15 -13.57
C SER A 137 5.94 -11.71 -14.48
N ALA A 138 6.68 -12.72 -14.04
CA ALA A 138 7.68 -13.39 -14.86
C ALA A 138 7.08 -14.12 -16.08
N VAL A 139 5.81 -14.54 -16.00
CA VAL A 139 5.11 -15.15 -17.15
C VAL A 139 4.66 -14.09 -18.18
N ALA A 140 4.42 -12.85 -17.74
CA ALA A 140 3.96 -11.77 -18.60
C ALA A 140 5.05 -11.20 -19.53
N GLU A 141 6.33 -11.34 -19.17
CA GLU A 141 7.45 -10.91 -20.03
C GLU A 141 7.85 -11.92 -21.13
N VAL A 142 7.19 -13.08 -21.21
CA VAL A 142 7.53 -14.18 -22.15
C VAL A 142 6.53 -14.30 -23.32
N LEU A 143 5.55 -13.39 -23.45
CA LEU A 143 4.57 -13.37 -24.55
C LEU A 143 4.65 -12.11 -25.41
#